data_AF-A0A816EYL9-F1
#
_entry.id   AF-A0A816EYL9-F1
#
_cell.length_a   1.000
_cell.length_b   1.000
_cell.length_c   1.000
_cell.angle_alpha   90.00
_cell.angle_beta   90.00
_cell.angle_gamma   90.00
#
_symmetry.space_group_name_H-M   'P 1'
#
loop_
_entity.id
_entity.type
_entity.pdbx_description
1 polymer ?
#
loop_
_entity_poly.entity_id
_entity_poly.type
_entity_poly.pdbx_seq_one_letter_code
_entity_poly.pdbx_strand_id
1 'polypeptide(L)'
;MHKMTDPLKRFLRHKFKVPEEKVTSNQALEWCQNFLRGAWLTITVNEMHMERIHGGLSNYLYCCSLPDPIELQGDEPRKVLLRIYGESHKKHRGTLLIDSVVCTLLSERKLGPHVYGIFPEGRLEEFVE
;
A
#
# COMPACT_ATOMS: atom_id res chain seq x y z
N MET A 1 -0.23 43.23 -19.66
CA MET A 1 -0.25 42.70 -18.28
C MET A 1 0.37 41.31 -18.26
N HIS A 2 1.69 41.24 -18.10
CA HIS A 2 2.44 39.98 -17.92
C HIS A 2 2.26 39.50 -16.47
N LYS A 3 1.72 38.29 -16.27
CA LYS A 3 1.79 37.60 -14.97
C LYS A 3 3.23 37.10 -14.80
N MET A 4 4.09 37.91 -14.16
CA MET A 4 5.37 37.43 -13.64
C MET A 4 5.07 36.34 -12.61
N THR A 5 5.39 35.10 -12.94
CA THR A 5 5.27 33.98 -12.01
C THR A 5 6.42 34.08 -11.01
N ASP A 6 6.06 34.21 -9.73
CA ASP A 6 6.99 34.38 -8.62
C ASP A 6 8.03 33.22 -8.57
N PRO A 7 9.33 33.52 -8.77
CA PRO A 7 10.40 32.52 -8.73
C PRO A 7 10.47 31.76 -7.41
N LEU A 8 10.08 32.38 -6.29
CA LEU A 8 10.07 31.74 -4.96
C LEU A 8 9.00 30.65 -4.89
N LYS A 9 7.81 30.87 -5.48
CA LYS A 9 6.78 29.83 -5.58
C LYS A 9 7.25 28.64 -6.41
N ARG A 10 7.98 28.89 -7.50
CA ARG A 10 8.56 27.82 -8.33
C ARG A 10 9.67 27.05 -7.58
N PHE A 11 10.50 27.77 -6.83
CA PHE A 11 11.61 27.19 -6.07
C PHE A 11 11.11 26.35 -4.88
N LEU A 12 10.11 26.82 -4.14
CA LEU A 12 9.48 26.10 -3.03
C LEU A 12 8.77 24.82 -3.53
N ARG A 13 8.13 24.87 -4.70
CA ARG A 13 7.50 23.70 -5.33
C ARG A 13 8.49 22.60 -5.71
N HIS A 14 9.75 22.95 -6.00
CA HIS A 14 10.83 22.00 -6.28
C HIS A 14 11.54 21.49 -5.03
N LYS A 15 11.72 22.32 -3.98
CA LYS A 15 12.33 21.90 -2.71
C LYS A 15 11.41 21.09 -1.80
N PHE A 16 10.10 21.32 -1.87
CA PHE A 16 9.08 20.60 -1.11
C PHE A 16 8.12 19.89 -2.07
N LYS A 17 8.66 19.09 -2.99
CA LYS A 17 7.82 18.17 -3.74
C LYS A 17 7.31 17.14 -2.72
N VAL A 18 6.06 17.32 -2.27
CA VAL A 18 5.36 16.30 -1.47
C VAL A 18 5.59 14.97 -2.18
N PRO A 19 6.12 13.94 -1.48
CA PRO A 19 6.41 12.68 -2.12
C PRO A 19 5.16 12.19 -2.84
N GLU A 20 5.24 12.00 -4.15
CA GLU A 20 4.10 11.56 -4.94
C GLU A 20 3.61 10.22 -4.37
N GLU A 21 2.41 10.22 -3.81
CA GLU A 21 1.73 9.00 -3.38
C GLU A 21 1.35 8.20 -4.62
N LYS A 22 1.78 6.94 -4.69
CA LYS A 22 1.44 6.06 -5.81
C LYS A 22 0.06 5.43 -5.69
N VAL A 23 -0.50 5.42 -4.49
CA VAL A 23 -1.81 4.86 -4.18
C VAL A 23 -2.56 5.84 -3.29
N THR A 24 -3.84 6.02 -3.59
CA THR A 24 -4.75 6.83 -2.77
C THR A 24 -5.35 5.98 -1.64
N SER A 25 -5.75 6.60 -0.54
CA SER A 25 -6.41 5.88 0.56
C SER A 25 -7.70 5.17 0.13
N ASN A 26 -8.45 5.71 -0.83
CA ASN A 26 -9.65 5.05 -1.36
C ASN A 26 -9.31 3.72 -2.04
N GLN A 27 -8.26 3.72 -2.87
CA GLN A 27 -7.81 2.52 -3.57
C GLN A 27 -7.22 1.49 -2.60
N ALA A 28 -6.45 1.95 -1.60
CA ALA A 28 -5.95 1.06 -0.54
C ALA A 28 -7.10 0.43 0.25
N LEU A 29 -8.12 1.20 0.62
CA LEU A 29 -9.30 0.70 1.32
C LEU A 29 -10.07 -0.31 0.45
N GLU A 30 -10.27 -0.02 -0.83
CA GLU A 30 -10.96 -0.94 -1.75
C GLU A 30 -10.27 -2.30 -1.80
N TRP A 31 -8.94 -2.34 -1.90
CA TRP A 31 -8.20 -3.60 -1.82
C TRP A 31 -8.36 -4.28 -0.46
N CYS A 32 -8.23 -3.55 0.65
CA CYS A 32 -8.43 -4.12 1.99
C CYS A 32 -9.83 -4.73 2.13
N GLN A 33 -10.87 -4.05 1.67
CA GLN A 33 -12.25 -4.53 1.68
C GLN A 33 -12.45 -5.79 0.82
N ASN A 34 -11.84 -5.84 -0.35
CA ASN A 34 -11.98 -6.95 -1.27
C ASN A 34 -11.28 -8.24 -0.80
N PHE A 35 -10.13 -8.11 -0.12
CA PHE A 35 -9.30 -9.25 0.27
C PHE A 35 -9.43 -9.63 1.75
N LEU A 36 -9.51 -8.66 2.66
CA LEU A 36 -9.49 -8.92 4.11
C LEU A 36 -10.89 -9.16 4.70
N ARG A 37 -11.94 -8.57 4.08
CA ARG A 37 -13.33 -8.71 4.54
C ARG A 37 -13.50 -8.29 6.01
N GLY A 38 -14.48 -8.87 6.72
CA GLY A 38 -14.73 -8.60 8.14
C GLY A 38 -14.94 -7.11 8.43
N ALA A 39 -14.31 -6.61 9.50
CA ALA A 39 -14.36 -5.22 9.92
C ALA A 39 -13.88 -4.21 8.86
N TRP A 40 -13.07 -4.62 7.88
CA TRP A 40 -12.67 -3.72 6.79
C TRP A 40 -13.85 -3.28 5.92
N LEU A 41 -14.89 -4.10 5.80
CA LEU A 41 -16.11 -3.77 5.04
C LEU A 41 -16.95 -2.69 5.69
N THR A 42 -16.77 -2.42 6.99
CA THR A 42 -17.62 -1.49 7.74
C THR A 42 -17.04 -0.09 7.84
N ILE A 43 -15.77 0.10 7.48
CA ILE A 43 -15.09 1.40 7.60
C ILE A 43 -15.14 2.21 6.31
N THR A 44 -15.07 3.52 6.48
CA THR A 44 -14.86 4.50 5.42
C THR A 44 -13.39 4.86 5.28
N VAL A 45 -13.04 5.50 4.16
CA VAL A 45 -11.65 5.92 3.88
C VAL A 45 -11.09 6.90 4.92
N ASN A 46 -11.96 7.69 5.56
CA ASN A 46 -11.56 8.67 6.57
C ASN A 46 -11.25 8.03 7.93
N GLU A 47 -11.75 6.81 8.16
CA GLU A 47 -11.50 6.03 9.36
C GLU A 47 -10.24 5.19 9.21
N MET A 48 -9.92 4.72 8.01
CA MET A 48 -8.71 3.92 7.78
C MET A 48 -7.44 4.72 8.12
N HIS A 49 -6.57 4.13 8.94
CA HIS A 49 -5.21 4.63 9.12
C HIS A 49 -4.31 4.11 8.01
N MET A 50 -3.67 5.01 7.27
CA MET A 50 -2.71 4.67 6.22
C MET A 50 -1.44 5.52 6.34
N GLU A 51 -0.29 4.85 6.47
CA GLU A 51 1.01 5.50 6.59
C GLU A 51 1.98 4.96 5.55
N ARG A 52 2.74 5.85 4.89
CA ARG A 52 3.79 5.44 3.97
C ARG A 52 5.03 4.99 4.76
N ILE A 53 5.50 3.78 4.46
CA ILE A 53 6.75 3.26 5.01
C ILE A 53 7.90 3.63 4.06
N HIS A 54 8.89 4.33 4.62
CA HIS A 54 10.09 4.73 3.90
C HIS A 54 11.17 3.64 3.97
N GLY A 55 12.05 3.58 2.97
CA GLY A 55 13.20 2.65 2.95
C GLY A 55 13.16 1.57 1.86
N GLY A 56 12.04 1.41 1.15
CA GLY A 56 11.96 0.54 -0.03
C GLY A 56 12.66 1.15 -1.25
N LEU A 57 13.63 0.43 -1.83
CA LEU A 57 14.34 0.89 -3.04
C LEU A 57 13.52 0.68 -4.32
N SER A 58 12.67 -0.34 -4.35
CA SER A 58 11.98 -0.79 -5.57
C SER A 58 10.46 -0.83 -5.47
N ASN A 59 9.92 -0.78 -4.25
CA ASN A 59 8.50 -0.90 -3.97
C ASN A 59 8.03 0.27 -3.09
N TYR A 60 6.79 0.68 -3.30
CA TYR A 60 6.12 1.61 -2.39
C TYR A 60 5.37 0.79 -1.34
N LEU A 61 5.63 1.09 -0.08
CA LEU A 61 5.11 0.34 1.07
C LEU A 61 4.20 1.25 1.88
N TYR A 62 3.07 0.70 2.29
CA TYR A 62 2.10 1.39 3.13
C TYR A 62 1.64 0.47 4.25
N CYS A 63 1.60 0.97 5.47
CA CYS A 63 0.92 0.34 6.58
C CYS A 63 -0.54 0.80 6.54
N CYS A 64 -1.48 -0.15 6.42
CA CYS A 64 -2.91 0.12 6.49
C CYS A 64 -3.47 -0.55 7.75
N SER A 65 -4.30 0.14 8.53
CA SER A 65 -4.92 -0.44 9.73
C SER A 65 -6.32 0.08 10.02
N LEU A 66 -7.12 -0.79 10.65
CA LEU A 66 -8.39 -0.43 11.26
C LEU A 66 -8.16 0.44 12.51
N PRO A 67 -9.01 1.44 12.79
CA PRO A 67 -9.02 2.17 14.07
C PRO A 67 -9.12 1.24 15.28
N ASP A 68 -8.48 1.62 16.38
CA ASP A 68 -8.52 0.88 17.65
C ASP A 68 -9.95 0.60 18.16
N PRO A 69 -10.94 1.52 18.06
CA PRO A 69 -12.29 1.26 18.56
C PRO A 69 -13.11 0.23 17.77
N ILE A 70 -12.63 -0.20 16.59
CA ILE A 70 -13.37 -1.11 15.72
C ILE A 70 -12.96 -2.54 16.03
N GLU A 71 -13.88 -3.34 16.55
CA GLU A 71 -13.67 -4.76 16.84
C GLU A 71 -13.59 -5.60 15.57
N LEU A 72 -12.73 -6.62 15.60
CA LEU A 72 -12.63 -7.61 14.52
C LEU A 72 -13.87 -8.51 14.51
N GLN A 73 -14.27 -8.96 13.33
CA GLN A 73 -15.46 -9.79 13.10
C GLN A 73 -15.11 -11.27 12.85
N GLY A 74 -13.84 -11.58 12.64
CA GLY A 74 -13.32 -12.92 12.39
C GLY A 74 -11.81 -13.00 12.61
N ASP A 75 -11.12 -13.64 11.67
CA ASP A 75 -9.66 -13.79 11.66
C ASP A 75 -8.97 -12.73 10.79
N GLU A 76 -9.69 -11.70 10.35
CA GLU A 76 -9.10 -10.64 9.55
C GLU A 76 -8.05 -9.85 10.34
N PRO A 77 -6.94 -9.44 9.71
CA PRO A 77 -5.91 -8.69 10.40
C PRO A 77 -6.36 -7.25 10.68
N ARG A 78 -6.01 -6.72 11.86
CA ARG A 78 -6.18 -5.28 12.16
C ARG A 78 -5.27 -4.38 11.31
N LYS A 79 -4.07 -4.88 10.97
CA LYS A 79 -2.99 -4.13 10.31
C LYS A 79 -2.38 -4.99 9.21
N VAL A 80 -2.15 -4.39 8.05
CA VAL A 80 -1.56 -5.05 6.88
C VAL A 80 -0.50 -4.19 6.21
N LEU A 81 0.43 -4.85 5.52
CA LEU A 81 1.38 -4.21 4.64
C LEU A 81 0.83 -4.22 3.21
N LEU A 82 0.55 -3.04 2.67
CA LEU A 82 0.26 -2.84 1.27
C LEU A 82 1.55 -2.57 0.50
N ARG A 83 1.92 -3.49 -0.40
CA ARG A 83 3.11 -3.37 -1.25
C ARG A 83 2.72 -3.13 -2.69
N ILE A 84 3.24 -2.05 -3.26
CA ILE A 84 2.99 -1.63 -4.64
C ILE A 84 4.28 -1.67 -5.44
N TYR A 85 4.23 -2.35 -6.58
CA TYR A 85 5.39 -2.54 -7.44
C TYR A 85 5.78 -1.23 -8.15
N GLY A 86 7.05 -0.84 -8.02
CA GLY A 86 7.58 0.33 -8.72
C GLY A 86 7.72 0.15 -10.23
N GLU A 87 7.96 1.25 -10.94
CA GLU A 87 8.03 1.27 -12.43
C GLU A 87 9.12 0.37 -13.01
N SER A 88 10.22 0.16 -12.30
CA SER A 88 11.31 -0.74 -12.71
C SER A 88 10.85 -2.20 -12.83
N HIS A 89 9.92 -2.63 -11.98
CA HIS A 89 9.37 -3.99 -11.98
C HIS A 89 8.27 -4.18 -13.04
N LYS A 90 7.54 -3.12 -13.41
CA LYS A 90 6.53 -3.18 -14.49
C LYS A 90 7.13 -3.57 -15.84
N LYS A 91 8.41 -3.25 -16.08
CA LYS A 91 9.15 -3.63 -17.30
C LYS A 91 9.44 -5.15 -17.38
N HIS A 92 9.41 -5.85 -16.25
CA HIS A 92 9.75 -7.28 -16.14
C HIS A 92 8.57 -8.07 -15.55
N ARG A 93 7.43 -8.12 -16.26
CA ARG A 93 6.21 -8.81 -15.81
C ARG A 93 6.43 -10.28 -15.42
N GLY A 94 7.36 -10.98 -16.08
CA GLY A 94 7.69 -12.36 -15.72
C GLY A 94 8.26 -12.50 -14.31
N THR A 95 9.10 -11.55 -13.88
CA THR A 95 9.66 -11.52 -12.52
C THR A 95 8.58 -11.30 -11.46
N LEU A 96 7.60 -10.44 -11.73
CA LEU A 96 6.47 -10.19 -10.82
C LEU A 96 5.61 -11.44 -10.57
N LEU A 97 5.39 -12.25 -11.62
CA LEU A 97 4.66 -13.52 -11.49
C LEU A 97 5.44 -14.52 -10.64
N ILE A 98 6.74 -14.66 -10.89
CA ILE A 98 7.61 -15.56 -10.10
C ILE A 98 7.64 -15.11 -8.64
N ASP A 99 7.85 -13.82 -8.38
CA ASP A 99 7.87 -13.26 -7.02
C ASP A 99 6.54 -13.53 -6.30
N SER A 100 5.41 -13.37 -6.99
CA SER A 100 4.08 -13.64 -6.44
C SER A 100 3.90 -15.12 -6.08
N VAL A 101 4.32 -16.04 -6.96
CA VAL A 101 4.28 -17.49 -6.70
C VAL A 101 5.17 -17.85 -5.54
N VAL A 102 6.40 -17.33 -5.50
CA VAL A 102 7.36 -17.59 -4.41
C VAL A 102 6.82 -17.08 -3.08
N CYS A 103 6.35 -15.82 -3.00
CA CYS A 103 5.77 -15.27 -1.77
C CYS A 103 4.56 -16.08 -1.29
N THR A 104 3.67 -16.48 -2.20
CA THR A 104 2.51 -17.33 -1.86
C THR A 104 2.97 -18.69 -1.31
N LEU A 105 3.92 -19.36 -1.98
CA LEU A 105 4.46 -20.65 -1.53
C LEU A 105 5.15 -20.58 -0.17
N LEU A 106 5.82 -19.46 0.14
CA LEU A 106 6.44 -19.23 1.44
C LEU A 106 5.38 -18.96 2.52
N SER A 107 4.36 -18.16 2.22
CA SER A 107 3.20 -17.90 3.10
C SER A 107 2.50 -19.20 3.49
N GLU A 108 2.16 -20.05 2.52
CA GLU A 108 1.48 -21.35 2.76
C GLU A 108 2.29 -22.29 3.66
N ARG A 109 3.63 -22.19 3.61
CA ARG A 109 4.54 -22.98 4.44
C ARG A 109 4.91 -22.30 5.74
N LYS A 110 4.37 -21.10 6.03
CA LYS A 110 4.73 -20.28 7.20
C LYS A 110 6.23 -19.95 7.25
N LEU A 111 6.83 -19.76 6.08
CA LEU A 111 8.25 -19.41 5.88
C LEU A 111 8.43 -17.95 5.44
N GLY A 112 7.36 -17.16 5.45
CA GLY A 112 7.35 -15.74 5.17
C GLY A 112 6.05 -15.11 5.65
N PRO A 113 5.91 -13.78 5.51
CA PRO A 113 4.69 -13.08 5.86
C PRO A 113 3.48 -13.68 5.15
N HIS A 114 2.35 -13.77 5.86
CA HIS A 114 1.12 -14.26 5.25
C HIS A 114 0.68 -13.34 4.09
N VAL A 115 0.23 -13.93 2.97
CA VAL A 115 -0.24 -13.17 1.79
C VAL A 115 -1.76 -13.22 1.74
N TYR A 116 -2.41 -12.08 1.97
CA TYR A 116 -3.88 -11.97 1.98
C TYR A 116 -4.47 -11.75 0.59
N GLY A 117 -3.70 -11.15 -0.34
CA GLY A 117 -4.23 -10.82 -1.67
C GLY A 117 -3.15 -10.36 -2.63
N ILE A 118 -3.30 -10.71 -3.90
CA ILE A 118 -2.42 -10.32 -5.00
C ILE A 118 -3.26 -9.67 -6.09
N PHE A 119 -2.79 -8.55 -6.62
CA PHE A 119 -3.43 -7.79 -7.70
C PHE A 119 -2.36 -7.21 -8.65
N PRO A 120 -2.72 -6.74 -9.86
CA PRO A 120 -1.73 -6.34 -10.87
C PRO A 120 -0.71 -5.29 -10.40
N GLU A 121 -1.13 -4.37 -9.52
CA GLU A 121 -0.31 -3.29 -8.99
C GLU A 121 0.56 -3.71 -7.80
N GLY A 122 0.24 -4.82 -7.12
CA GLY A 122 0.80 -5.08 -5.80
C GLY A 122 0.18 -6.26 -5.06
N ARG A 123 0.32 -6.23 -3.74
CA ARG A 123 -0.22 -7.26 -2.85
C ARG A 123 -0.43 -6.75 -1.43
N LEU A 124 -1.26 -7.46 -0.67
CA LEU A 124 -1.47 -7.31 0.76
C LEU A 124 -0.77 -8.45 1.50
N GLU A 125 0.08 -8.08 2.44
CA GLU A 125 0.88 -9.00 3.27
C GLU A 125 0.60 -8.74 4.75
N GLU A 126 0.93 -9.72 5.58
CA GLU A 126 1.11 -9.54 7.02
C GLU A 126 2.12 -8.42 7.30
N PHE A 127 1.74 -7.55 8.23
CA PHE A 127 2.64 -6.53 8.75
C PHE A 127 3.45 -7.13 9.90
N VAL A 128 4.77 -7.20 9.73
CA VAL A 128 5.69 -7.71 10.75
C VAL A 128 6.37 -6.53 11.45
N GLU A 129 6.28 -6.49 12.78
CA GLU A 129 6.90 -5.45 13.64
C GLU A 129 8.40 -5.67 13.89
#